data_AF-A0A4Q4IXL6-F1
#
_entry.id   AF-A0A4Q4IXL6-F1
#
_cell.length_a   1.000
_cell.length_b   1.000
_cell.length_c   1.000
_cell.angle_alpha   90.00
_cell.angle_beta   90.00
_cell.angle_gamma   90.00
#
_symmetry.space_group_name_H-M   'P 1'
#
loop_
_entity.id
_entity.type
_entity.pdbx_description
1 polymer ?
#
loop_
_entity_poly.entity_id
_entity_poly.type
_entity_poly.pdbx_seq_one_letter_code
_entity_poly.pdbx_strand_id
1 'polypeptide(L)'
;MNSQTPAQDTGPLLSAHRPAIETAMAQHLASGPAPTEADQHAARDLVGLLIAALSCAGSPRADPLAIPRPYYALFGDGLAPVLRDVLASDADAPLLARCIDGFWGAIRDREQAV
;
A
#
# COMPACT_ATOMS: atom_id res chain seq x y z
N MET A 1 1.32 0.66 -36.17
CA MET A 1 0.12 0.44 -35.33
C MET A 1 0.46 -0.61 -34.29
N ASN A 2 0.84 -0.19 -33.08
CA ASN A 2 0.85 -1.01 -31.87
C ASN A 2 0.89 -0.03 -30.69
N SER A 3 -0.23 0.64 -30.47
CA SER A 3 -0.45 1.49 -29.29
C SER A 3 -0.83 0.58 -28.13
N GLN A 4 0.12 -0.21 -27.64
CA GLN A 4 0.05 -0.68 -26.26
C GLN A 4 0.32 0.54 -25.40
N THR A 5 -0.73 1.24 -24.97
CA THR A 5 -0.65 2.10 -23.79
C THR A 5 -0.01 1.25 -22.70
N PRO A 6 1.19 1.57 -22.19
CA PRO A 6 1.83 0.74 -21.19
C PRO A 6 0.84 0.64 -20.03
N ALA A 7 0.54 -0.59 -19.61
CA ALA A 7 -0.12 -0.83 -18.35
C ALA A 7 0.61 0.03 -17.34
N GLN A 8 -0.06 1.08 -16.87
CA GLN A 8 0.55 2.21 -16.21
C GLN A 8 1.42 1.67 -15.09
N ASP A 9 2.69 2.07 -15.13
CA ASP A 9 3.79 1.62 -14.29
C ASP A 9 3.47 2.01 -12.83
N THR A 10 2.56 1.26 -12.23
CA THR A 10 1.93 1.56 -10.93
C THR A 10 2.96 1.40 -9.83
N GLY A 11 3.86 0.42 -9.98
CA GLY A 11 5.00 0.18 -9.11
C GLY A 11 5.90 1.41 -8.95
N PRO A 12 6.52 1.96 -10.01
CA PRO A 12 7.39 3.12 -9.89
C PRO A 12 6.66 4.41 -9.54
N LEU A 13 5.40 4.58 -9.94
CA LEU A 13 4.59 5.74 -9.53
C LEU A 13 4.35 5.72 -8.00
N LEU A 14 3.90 4.59 -7.45
CA LEU A 14 3.77 4.43 -6.00
C LEU A 14 5.12 4.51 -5.29
N SER A 15 6.19 4.02 -5.92
CA SER A 15 7.54 4.08 -5.35
C SER A 15 8.08 5.52 -5.30
N ALA A 16 7.73 6.38 -6.26
CA ALA A 16 8.07 7.80 -6.27
C ALA A 16 7.31 8.58 -5.19
N HIS A 17 6.04 8.23 -4.98
CA HIS A 17 5.18 8.81 -3.95
C HIS A 17 5.25 8.10 -2.60
N ARG A 18 6.10 7.07 -2.48
CA ARG A 18 6.25 6.24 -1.28
C ARG A 18 6.35 7.03 0.03
N PRO A 19 7.25 8.03 0.19
CA PRO A 19 7.36 8.74 1.45
C PRO A 19 6.09 9.54 1.82
N ALA A 20 5.36 10.04 0.82
CA ALA A 20 4.11 10.75 1.05
C ALA A 20 2.99 9.78 1.46
N ILE A 21 2.88 8.62 0.80
CA ILE A 21 1.91 7.57 1.15
C ILE A 21 2.20 7.04 2.56
N GLU A 22 3.47 6.77 2.89
CA GLU A 22 3.87 6.31 4.23
C GLU A 22 3.50 7.31 5.32
N THR A 23 3.74 8.60 5.08
CA THR A 23 3.42 9.66 6.04
C THR A 23 1.92 9.81 6.24
N ALA A 24 1.15 9.88 5.15
CA ALA A 24 -0.30 9.99 5.19
C ALA A 24 -0.94 8.76 5.84
N MET A 25 -0.41 7.57 5.55
CA MET A 25 -0.90 6.33 6.15
C MET A 25 -0.53 6.20 7.63
N ALA A 26 0.68 6.62 8.03
CA ALA A 26 1.05 6.65 9.44
C ALA A 26 0.09 7.57 10.22
N GLN A 27 -0.23 8.74 9.65
CA GLN A 27 -1.24 9.65 10.23
C GLN A 27 -2.63 9.04 10.28
N HIS A 28 -3.03 8.25 9.26
CA HIS A 28 -4.31 7.56 9.24
C HIS A 28 -4.40 6.43 10.28
N LEU A 29 -3.31 5.69 10.46
CA LEU A 29 -3.21 4.62 11.47
C LEU A 29 -3.13 5.18 12.89
N ALA A 30 -2.62 6.40 13.05
CA ALA A 30 -2.55 7.08 14.33
C ALA A 30 -3.97 7.28 14.89
N SER A 31 -4.25 6.68 16.05
CA SER A 31 -5.48 6.96 16.80
C SER A 31 -5.44 8.31 17.55
N GLY A 32 -4.40 9.13 17.35
CA GLY A 32 -4.15 10.37 18.07
C GLY A 32 -3.57 11.48 17.18
N PRO A 33 -3.21 12.64 17.76
CA PRO A 33 -2.77 13.81 17.00
C PRO A 33 -1.41 13.63 16.30
N ALA A 34 -0.64 12.62 16.69
CA ALA A 34 0.65 12.29 16.08
C ALA A 34 0.82 10.77 15.97
N PRO A 35 1.36 10.27 14.84
CA PRO A 35 1.67 8.86 14.66
C PRO A 35 2.78 8.40 15.59
N THR A 36 2.59 7.25 16.23
CA THR A 36 3.64 6.63 17.07
C THR A 36 4.70 5.96 16.18
N GLU A 37 5.84 5.58 16.76
CA GLU A 37 6.85 4.79 16.03
C GLU A 37 6.29 3.46 15.52
N ALA A 38 5.36 2.84 16.25
CA ALA A 38 4.69 1.61 15.82
C ALA A 38 3.80 1.85 14.59
N ASP A 39 3.05 2.95 14.54
CA ASP A 39 2.19 3.30 13.40
C ASP A 39 3.03 3.63 12.16
N GLN A 40 4.14 4.35 12.33
CA GLN A 40 5.09 4.64 11.25
C GLN A 40 5.76 3.37 10.73
N HIS A 41 6.16 2.46 11.61
CA HIS A 41 6.75 1.19 11.24
C HIS A 41 5.73 0.32 10.47
N ALA A 42 4.49 0.22 10.97
CA ALA A 42 3.41 -0.51 10.32
C ALA A 42 3.07 0.09 8.93
N ALA A 43 2.95 1.42 8.82
CA ALA A 43 2.70 2.09 7.55
C ALA A 43 3.81 1.79 6.53
N ARG A 44 5.09 1.90 6.94
CA ARG A 44 6.24 1.64 6.08
C ARG A 44 6.30 0.21 5.58
N ASP A 45 6.01 -0.76 6.45
CA ASP A 45 6.01 -2.18 6.09
C ASP A 45 4.85 -2.53 5.14
N LEU A 46 3.65 -2.02 5.43
CA LEU A 46 2.45 -2.24 4.60
C LEU A 46 2.54 -1.56 3.23
N VAL A 47 3.08 -0.34 3.15
CA VAL A 47 3.34 0.34 1.86
C VAL A 47 4.43 -0.40 1.09
N GLY A 48 5.49 -0.85 1.77
CA GLY A 48 6.54 -1.66 1.13
C GLY A 48 5.97 -2.96 0.53
N LEU A 49 5.09 -3.64 1.27
CA LEU A 49 4.39 -4.83 0.81
C LEU A 49 3.51 -4.56 -0.41
N LEU A 50 2.72 -3.48 -0.39
CA LEU A 50 1.89 -3.06 -1.52
C LEU A 50 2.71 -2.81 -2.78
N ILE A 51 3.79 -2.01 -2.67
CA ILE A 51 4.65 -1.67 -3.82
C ILE A 51 5.26 -2.93 -4.41
N ALA A 52 5.71 -3.87 -3.58
CA ALA A 52 6.33 -5.09 -4.06
C ALA A 52 5.32 -6.07 -4.68
N ALA A 53 4.12 -6.19 -4.09
CA ALA A 53 3.01 -6.95 -4.66
C ALA A 53 2.64 -6.43 -6.07
N LEU A 54 2.62 -5.11 -6.24
CA LEU A 54 2.31 -4.48 -7.52
C LEU A 54 3.48 -4.54 -8.52
N SER A 55 4.72 -4.53 -8.03
CA SER A 55 5.92 -4.60 -8.87
C SER A 55 6.22 -6.01 -9.38
N CYS A 56 5.44 -7.03 -8.96
CA CYS A 56 5.71 -8.45 -9.21
C CYS A 56 7.16 -8.88 -8.87
N ALA A 57 7.87 -8.04 -8.10
CA ALA A 57 9.20 -8.29 -7.60
C ALA A 57 8.98 -9.14 -6.36
N GLY A 58 9.36 -10.42 -6.47
CA GLY A 58 9.05 -11.48 -5.53
C GLY A 58 8.91 -11.02 -4.08
N SER A 59 7.82 -11.50 -3.47
CA SER A 59 7.33 -11.19 -2.13
C SER A 59 8.47 -10.73 -1.20
N PRO A 60 8.52 -9.43 -0.80
CA PRO A 60 9.45 -9.03 0.22
C PRO A 60 9.01 -9.85 1.42
N ARG A 61 9.94 -10.64 1.92
CA ARG A 61 9.76 -11.42 3.14
C ARG A 61 9.73 -10.44 4.31
N ALA A 62 8.70 -9.60 4.34
CA ALA A 62 8.31 -8.86 5.51
C ALA A 62 8.00 -9.93 6.56
N ASP A 63 8.43 -9.71 7.79
CA ASP A 63 8.20 -10.64 8.87
C ASP A 63 6.67 -10.77 9.08
N PRO A 64 6.07 -11.97 8.91
CA PRO A 64 4.61 -12.12 8.97
C PRO A 64 4.04 -11.95 10.39
N LEU A 65 4.88 -11.72 11.41
CA LEU A 65 4.49 -11.91 12.81
C LEU A 65 4.38 -10.64 13.66
N ALA A 66 4.64 -9.43 13.14
CA ALA A 66 4.67 -8.23 13.98
C ALA A 66 3.45 -7.29 13.87
N ILE A 67 2.70 -7.30 12.76
CA ILE A 67 1.62 -6.32 12.56
C ILE A 67 0.27 -6.89 13.00
N PRO A 68 -0.43 -6.25 13.96
CA PRO A 68 -1.73 -6.73 14.40
C PRO A 68 -2.75 -6.69 13.26
N ARG A 69 -3.60 -7.72 13.15
CA ARG A 69 -4.73 -7.76 12.20
C ARG A 69 -5.54 -6.46 12.05
N PRO A 70 -5.89 -5.70 13.11
CA PRO A 70 -6.63 -4.45 12.94
C PRO A 70 -5.90 -3.42 12.06
N TYR A 71 -4.56 -3.42 12.02
CA TYR A 71 -3.81 -2.53 11.14
C TYR A 71 -4.01 -2.85 9.66
N TYR A 72 -4.21 -4.12 9.28
CA TYR A 72 -4.51 -4.47 7.88
C TYR A 72 -5.85 -3.91 7.43
N ALA A 73 -6.87 -4.01 8.29
CA ALA A 73 -8.20 -3.49 7.99
C ALA A 73 -8.20 -1.95 7.91
N LEU A 74 -7.56 -1.28 8.87
CA LEU A 74 -7.42 0.18 8.89
C LEU A 74 -6.62 0.68 7.68
N PHE A 75 -5.53 0.00 7.33
CA PHE A 75 -4.74 0.35 6.15
C PHE A 75 -5.55 0.18 4.86
N GLY A 76 -6.28 -0.92 4.71
CA GLY A 76 -7.13 -1.17 3.54
C GLY A 76 -8.24 -0.13 3.37
N ASP A 77 -8.85 0.31 4.47
CA ASP A 77 -9.88 1.36 4.48
C ASP A 77 -9.29 2.74 4.13
N GLY A 78 -8.12 3.06 4.71
CA GLY A 78 -7.38 4.30 4.45
C GLY A 78 -6.69 4.36 3.08
N LEU A 79 -6.53 3.23 2.38
CA LEU A 79 -5.75 3.17 1.15
C LEU A 79 -6.34 4.03 0.03
N ALA A 80 -7.66 3.92 -0.20
CA ALA A 80 -8.33 4.69 -1.22
C ALA A 80 -8.23 6.21 -1.01
N PRO A 81 -8.59 6.77 0.17
CA PRO A 81 -8.48 8.20 0.40
C PRO A 81 -7.03 8.69 0.42
N VAL A 82 -6.08 7.93 0.99
CA VAL A 82 -4.65 8.31 0.99
C VAL A 82 -4.08 8.37 -0.42
N LEU A 83 -4.36 7.37 -1.26
CA LEU A 83 -3.90 7.39 -2.65
C LEU A 83 -4.55 8.52 -3.43
N ARG A 84 -5.83 8.81 -3.20
CA ARG A 84 -6.50 9.98 -3.82
C ARG A 84 -5.92 11.30 -3.38
N ASP A 85 -5.50 11.43 -2.13
CA ASP A 85 -4.87 12.65 -1.61
C ASP A 85 -3.46 12.84 -2.19
N VAL A 86 -2.64 11.80 -2.16
CA VAL A 86 -1.23 11.86 -2.59
C VAL A 86 -1.08 11.94 -4.12
N LEU A 87 -1.89 11.18 -4.87
CA LEU A 87 -1.84 11.13 -6.34
C LEU A 87 -2.78 12.15 -7.00
N ALA A 88 -3.74 12.70 -6.26
CA ALA A 88 -4.70 13.71 -6.72
C ALA A 88 -5.32 13.35 -8.10
N SER A 89 -4.90 14.03 -9.16
CA SER A 89 -5.43 13.83 -10.53
C SER A 89 -4.94 12.54 -11.21
N ASP A 90 -3.88 11.90 -10.71
CA ASP A 90 -3.38 10.61 -11.18
C ASP A 90 -4.09 9.41 -10.49
N ALA A 91 -4.95 9.67 -9.50
CA ALA A 91 -5.68 8.65 -8.75
C ALA A 91 -6.91 8.14 -9.52
N ASP A 92 -6.68 7.37 -10.58
CA ASP A 92 -7.76 6.76 -11.35
C ASP A 92 -8.46 5.62 -10.59
N ALA A 93 -9.78 5.48 -10.76
CA ALA A 93 -10.56 4.40 -10.16
C ALA A 93 -10.00 2.98 -10.42
N PRO A 94 -9.55 2.62 -11.64
CA PRO A 94 -8.92 1.32 -11.88
C PRO A 94 -7.56 1.17 -11.18
N LEU A 95 -6.82 2.25 -10.93
CA LEU A 95 -5.56 2.23 -10.19
C LEU A 95 -5.82 1.89 -8.72
N LEU A 96 -6.79 2.57 -8.10
CA LEU A 96 -7.21 2.32 -6.72
C LEU A 96 -7.66 0.87 -6.52
N ALA A 97 -8.49 0.37 -7.44
CA ALA A 97 -8.95 -1.01 -7.39
C ALA A 97 -7.79 -2.02 -7.46
N ARG A 98 -6.78 -1.77 -8.31
CA ARG A 98 -5.57 -2.60 -8.40
C ARG A 98 -4.72 -2.56 -7.13
N CYS A 99 -4.56 -1.38 -6.53
CA CYS A 99 -3.83 -1.25 -5.27
C CYS A 99 -4.51 -2.03 -4.14
N ILE A 100 -5.84 -1.90 -4.01
CA ILE A 100 -6.63 -2.61 -3.02
C ILE A 100 -6.58 -4.13 -3.27
N ASP A 101 -6.78 -4.56 -4.51
CA ASP A 101 -6.75 -5.98 -4.87
C ASP A 101 -5.36 -6.61 -4.63
N GLY A 102 -4.30 -5.92 -5.05
CA GLY A 102 -2.92 -6.36 -4.82
C GLY A 102 -2.56 -6.46 -3.34
N PHE A 103 -3.02 -5.51 -2.52
CA PHE A 103 -2.86 -5.54 -1.06
C PHE A 103 -3.54 -6.76 -0.43
N TRP A 104 -4.84 -6.95 -0.69
CA TRP A 104 -5.60 -8.09 -0.17
C TRP A 104 -5.09 -9.42 -0.71
N GLY A 105 -4.58 -9.45 -1.94
CA GLY A 105 -3.90 -10.61 -2.52
C GLY A 105 -2.65 -10.98 -1.75
N ALA A 106 -1.79 -10.00 -1.45
CA ALA A 106 -0.55 -10.21 -0.69
C ALA A 106 -0.80 -10.60 0.78
N ILE A 107 -1.85 -10.06 1.43
CA ILE A 107 -2.26 -10.51 2.77
C ILE A 107 -2.75 -11.96 2.72
N ARG A 108 -3.63 -12.30 1.76
CA ARG A 108 -4.15 -13.65 1.61
C ARG A 108 -3.02 -14.66 1.35
N ASP A 109 -2.07 -14.33 0.48
CA ASP A 109 -0.88 -15.16 0.23
C ASP A 109 -0.07 -15.42 1.51
N ARG A 110 0.15 -14.37 2.33
CA ARG A 110 0.80 -14.49 3.64
C ARG A 110 0.02 -15.34 4.63
N GLU A 111 -1.30 -15.20 4.70
CA GLU A 111 -2.13 -16.01 5.60
C GLU A 111 -2.17 -17.49 5.21
N GLN A 112 -1.97 -17.83 3.93
CA GLN A 112 -1.88 -19.22 3.44
C GLN A 112 -0.47 -19.84 3.63
N ALA A 113 0.55 -19.03 3.89
CA ALA A 113 1.94 -19.48 4.06
C ALA A 113 2.28 -19.89 5.51
N VAL A 114 1.29 -19.87 6.42
CA VAL A 114 1.40 -20.26 7.84
C VAL A 114 0.85 -21.66 8.11
#